data_AF-A0A7T4WK00-F1
#
_entry.id   AF-A0A7T4WK00-F1
#
_cell.length_a   1.000
_cell.length_b   1.000
_cell.length_c   1.000
_cell.angle_alpha   90.00
_cell.angle_beta   90.00
_cell.angle_gamma   90.00
#
_symmetry.space_group_name_H-M   'P 1'
#
loop_
_entity.id
_entity.type
_entity.pdbx_description
1 polymer ?
#
loop_
_entity_poly.entity_id
_entity_poly.type
_entity_poly.pdbx_seq_one_letter_code
_entity_poly.pdbx_strand_id
1 'polypeptide(L)' 'MTVVWTVIAVVVVIAALLTVLEVQNRRRRRALDHLDAGDPAAGGRARADAEAAHAVTEGLAKSAHPGVTGAGGAFPG' A
#
# COMPACT_ATOMS: atom_id res chain seq x y z
N MET A 1 19.49 -15.24 -17.71
CA MET A 1 19.83 -13.81 -17.66
C MET A 1 18.59 -12.92 -17.52
N THR A 2 17.53 -13.12 -18.30
CA THR A 2 16.28 -12.32 -18.23
C THR A 2 15.64 -12.26 -16.85
N VAL A 3 15.48 -13.41 -16.17
CA VAL A 3 14.89 -13.47 -14.81
C VAL A 3 15.67 -12.60 -13.81
N VAL A 4 17.00 -12.63 -13.87
CA VAL A 4 17.86 -11.84 -12.98
C VAL A 4 17.63 -10.34 -13.20
N TRP A 5 17.54 -9.91 -14.46
CA TRP A 5 17.24 -8.52 -14.80
C TRP A 5 15.84 -8.09 -14.35
N THR A 6 14.84 -8.95 -14.47
CA THR A 6 13.48 -8.66 -13.97
C THR A 6 13.48 -8.45 -12.46
N VAL A 7 14.17 -9.30 -11.69
CA VAL A 7 14.27 -9.15 -10.23
C VAL A 7 14.96 -7.84 -9.86
N ILE A 8 16.07 -7.50 -10.53
CA ILE A 8 16.77 -6.23 -10.31
C ILE A 8 15.84 -5.04 -10.59
N ALA A 9 15.13 -5.05 -11.72
CA ALA A 9 14.20 -4.00 -12.08
C ALA A 9 13.10 -3.83 -11.01
N VAL A 10 12.53 -4.92 -10.51
CA VAL A 10 11.51 -4.88 -9.44
C VAL A 10 12.08 -4.28 -8.16
N VAL A 11 13.27 -4.70 -7.73
CA VAL A 11 13.93 -4.16 -6.53
C VAL A 11 14.20 -2.66 -6.69
N VAL A 12 14.68 -2.22 -7.86
CA VAL A 12 14.92 -0.81 -8.15
C VAL A 12 13.62 0.00 -8.12
N VAL A 13 12.53 -0.51 -8.70
CA VAL A 13 11.22 0.15 -8.66
C VAL A 13 10.72 0.30 -7.22
N ILE A 14 10.82 -0.77 -6.41
CA ILE A 14 10.41 -0.72 -4.99
C ILE A 14 11.26 0.32 -4.24
N ALA A 15 12.58 0.31 -4.41
CA ALA A 15 13.47 1.27 -3.76
C ALA A 15 13.16 2.72 -4.18
N ALA A 16 12.87 2.96 -5.46
CA ALA A 16 12.48 4.27 -5.96
C ALA A 16 11.16 4.75 -5.34
N LEU A 17 10.14 3.88 -5.28
CA LEU A 17 8.86 4.19 -4.66
C LEU A 17 9.02 4.54 -3.18
N LEU A 18 9.77 3.74 -2.41
CA LEU A 18 10.06 4.02 -1.00
C LEU A 18 10.78 5.37 -0.82
N THR A 19 11.71 5.69 -1.71
CA THR A 19 12.44 6.95 -1.69
C THR A 19 11.50 8.14 -1.92
N VAL A 20 10.59 8.02 -2.90
CA VAL A 20 9.58 9.06 -3.18
C VAL A 20 8.66 9.24 -1.97
N LEU A 21 8.18 8.15 -1.37
CA LEU A 21 7.36 8.21 -0.16
C LEU A 21 8.09 8.91 0.98
N GLU A 22 9.36 8.58 1.21
CA GLU A 22 10.17 9.21 2.25
C GLU A 22 10.36 10.71 1.99
N VAL A 23 10.60 11.12 0.75
CA VAL A 23 10.70 12.53 0.36
C VAL A 23 9.38 13.26 0.57
N GLN A 24 8.26 12.65 0.19
CA GLN A 24 6.92 13.20 0.41
C GLN A 24 6.62 13.31 1.92
N ASN A 25 6.95 12.29 2.70
CA ASN A 25 6.75 12.26 4.14
C ASN A 25 7.59 13.32 4.84
N ARG A 26 8.85 13.51 4.44
CA ARG A 26 9.71 14.59 4.96
C ARG A 26 9.19 15.97 4.58
N ARG A 27 8.76 16.17 3.33
CA ARG A 27 8.15 17.43 2.90
C ARG A 27 6.86 17.72 3.68
N ARG A 28 6.01 16.71 3.86
CA ARG A 28 4.76 16.81 4.62
C ARG A 28 5.04 17.11 6.09
N ARG A 29 6.02 16.46 6.71
CA ARG A 29 6.45 16.75 8.09
C ARG A 29 6.96 18.17 8.25
N ARG A 30 7.84 18.65 7.37
CA ARG A 30 8.31 20.06 7.39
C ARG A 30 7.18 21.06 7.18
N ALA A 31 6.21 20.71 6.34
CA ALA A 31 5.02 21.53 6.15
C ALA A 31 4.05 21.45 7.34
N LEU A 32 4.15 20.47 8.23
CA LEU A 32 3.30 20.34 9.42
C LEU A 32 4.04 20.69 10.72
N ASP A 33 5.35 20.96 10.68
CA ASP A 33 6.18 21.36 11.84
C ASP A 33 5.66 22.64 12.52
N HIS A 34 4.95 23.49 11.79
CA HIS A 34 4.33 24.70 12.34
C HIS A 34 2.97 24.43 13.02
N LEU A 35 2.44 23.20 12.92
CA LEU A 35 1.27 22.69 13.63
C LEU A 35 1.77 21.82 14.78
N ASP A 36 2.36 22.47 15.78
CA ASP A 36 3.14 21.89 16.90
C ASP A 36 2.33 21.06 17.93
N ALA A 37 1.26 20.40 17.50
CA ALA A 37 0.59 19.35 18.26
C ALA A 37 -0.17 18.46 17.28
N GLY A 38 0.58 17.65 16.52
CA GLY A 38 -0.01 16.65 15.64
C GLY A 38 -0.91 15.72 16.46
N ASP A 39 -2.22 15.95 16.39
CA ASP A 39 -3.24 15.15 17.06
C ASP A 39 -2.98 13.67 16.76
N PRO A 40 -2.61 12.84 17.76
CA PRO A 40 -2.27 11.43 17.54
C PRO A 40 -3.46 10.64 16.98
N ALA A 41 -4.68 11.16 17.12
CA ALA A 41 -5.88 10.58 16.52
C ALA A 41 -5.94 10.79 14.99
N ALA A 42 -5.22 11.76 14.41
CA ALA A 42 -5.16 11.93 12.96
C ALA A 42 -4.44 10.76 12.27
N GLY A 43 -3.40 10.20 12.90
CA GLY A 43 -2.73 8.98 12.43
C GLY A 43 -3.63 7.75 12.52
N GLY A 44 -4.39 7.64 13.61
CA GLY A 44 -5.39 6.58 13.79
C GLY A 44 -6.54 6.66 12.78
N ARG A 45 -7.08 7.86 12.54
CA ARG A 45 -8.12 8.11 11.53
C ARG A 45 -7.63 7.83 10.11
N ALA A 46 -6.42 8.28 9.75
CA ALA A 46 -5.86 8.01 8.43
C ALA A 46 -5.66 6.50 8.18
N ARG A 47 -5.29 5.74 9.22
CA ARG A 47 -5.17 4.28 9.15
C ARG A 47 -6.55 3.61 9.02
N ALA A 48 -7.52 4.04 9.81
CA ALA A 48 -8.90 3.56 9.73
C ALA A 48 -9.52 3.84 8.35
N ASP A 49 -9.28 5.02 7.76
CA ASP A 49 -9.73 5.36 6.41
C ASP A 49 -9.06 4.50 5.35
N ALA A 50 -7.76 4.21 5.49
CA ALA A 50 -7.05 3.32 4.58
C ALA A 50 -7.57 1.87 4.67
N GLU A 51 -7.87 1.38 5.87
CA GLU A 51 -8.47 0.06 6.09
C GLU A 51 -9.90 0.00 5.52
N ALA A 52 -10.70 1.05 5.71
CA ALA A 52 -12.04 1.16 5.14
C ALA A 52 -12.00 1.20 3.60
N ALA A 53 -11.10 1.98 3.01
CA ALA A 53 -10.89 2.00 1.57
C ALA A 53 -10.47 0.63 1.03
N HIS A 54 -9.56 -0.07 1.73
CA HIS A 54 -9.16 -1.42 1.36
C HIS A 54 -10.35 -2.39 1.42
N ALA A 55 -11.18 -2.36 2.47
CA ALA A 55 -12.36 -3.21 2.59
C ALA A 55 -13.37 -2.97 1.46
N VAL A 56 -13.57 -1.72 1.05
CA VAL A 56 -14.41 -1.37 -0.10
C VAL A 56 -13.82 -1.93 -1.40
N THR A 57 -12.51 -1.77 -1.62
CA THR A 57 -11.87 -2.33 -2.82
C THR A 57 -11.91 -3.85 -2.87
N GLU A 58 -11.78 -4.53 -1.73
CA GLU A 58 -11.90 -5.98 -1.62
C GLU A 58 -13.34 -6.44 -1.88
N GLY A 59 -14.33 -5.72 -1.33
CA GLY A 59 -15.75 -5.97 -1.60
C GLY A 59 -16.12 -5.76 -3.07
N LEU A 60 -15.57 -4.73 -3.72
CA LEU A 60 -15.74 -4.49 -5.15
C LEU A 60 -15.04 -5.56 -5.99
N ALA A 61 -13.83 -5.99 -5.62
CA ALA A 61 -13.14 -7.08 -6.30
C ALA A 61 -13.89 -8.42 -6.17
N LYS A 62 -14.45 -8.69 -4.98
CA LYS A 62 -15.22 -9.90 -4.70
C LYS A 62 -16.59 -9.91 -5.38
N SER A 63 -17.23 -8.75 -5.51
CA SER A 63 -18.50 -8.59 -6.23
C SER A 63 -18.33 -8.54 -7.75
N ALA A 64 -17.18 -8.08 -8.26
CA ALA A 64 -16.83 -8.13 -9.67
C ALA A 64 -16.51 -9.54 -10.17
N HIS A 65 -16.05 -10.44 -9.28
CA HIS A 65 -15.79 -11.85 -9.58
C HIS A 65 -16.51 -12.78 -8.60
N PRO A 66 -17.86 -12.85 -8.65
CA PRO A 66 -18.65 -13.70 -7.77
C PRO A 66 -18.37 -15.17 -8.13
N GLY A 67 -17.49 -15.81 -7.37
CA GLY A 67 -17.12 -17.23 -7.55
C GLY A 67 -15.62 -17.52 -7.66
N VAL A 68 -14.73 -16.52 -7.75
CA VAL A 68 -13.27 -16.75 -7.87
C VAL A 68 -12.56 -16.75 -6.51
N THR A 69 -13.27 -16.67 -5.38
CA THR A 69 -12.61 -16.72 -4.05
C THR A 69 -12.33 -18.14 -3.53
N GLY A 70 -12.03 -19.08 -4.43
CA GLY A 70 -11.74 -20.48 -4.08
C GLY A 70 -10.68 -21.19 -4.94
N ALA A 71 -10.09 -20.55 -5.94
CA ALA A 71 -9.18 -21.22 -6.91
C ALA A 71 -7.68 -20.97 -6.65
N GLY A 72 -7.25 -20.81 -5.39
CA GLY A 72 -5.84 -20.61 -5.03
C GLY A 72 -5.31 -21.55 -3.95
N GLY A 73 -6.07 -22.56 -3.54
CA GLY A 73 -5.74 -23.44 -2.43
C GLY A 73 -6.17 -24.89 -2.64
N ALA A 74 -5.87 -25.49 -3.78
CA ALA A 74 -5.95 -26.94 -3.98
C ALA A 74 -5.13 -27.38 -5.20
N PHE A 75 -3.81 -27.44 -5.03
CA PHE A 75 -2.99 -28.44 -5.73
C PHE A 75 -2.08 -29.13 -4.71
N PRO A 76 -2.49 -30.29 -4.20
CA PRO A 76 -1.56 -31.31 -3.76
C PRO A 76 -1.77 -32.58 -4.60
N GLY A 77 -0.77 -32.94 -5.41
CA GLY A 77 -0.61 -34.30 -5.97
C GLY A 77 -1.60 -34.70 -7.06
#